data_AF-A0A5E4M693-F1
#
_entry.id   AF-A0A5E4M693-F1
#
_cell.length_a   1.000
_cell.length_b   1.000
_cell.length_c   1.000
_cell.angle_alpha   90.00
_cell.angle_beta   90.00
_cell.angle_gamma   90.00
#
_symmetry.space_group_name_H-M   'P 1'
#
loop_
_entity.id
_entity.type
_entity.pdbx_description
1 polymer ?
#
loop_
_entity_poly.entity_id
_entity_poly.type
_entity_poly.pdbx_seq_one_letter_code
_entity_poly.pdbx_strand_id
1 'polypeptide(L)'
;MNRQEIEAMLESNSDSYSEDYDDTDADPNWSSESEPDENIYERELLDNCNVTINTIGNNWNNDFSNGQLNSHIIFNPDVNTIGINPDIIETMSDASPIDFFYLFFDKEIIDMLVVETNRYANAKKNTAGLSRHARIRKWVDTNEQEIKLFFGIAMWMGMMKLPSIAHYWKNYIL
;
A
#
# COMPACT_ATOMS: atom_id res chain seq x y z
N MET A 1 -31.51 2.72 -47.69
CA MET A 1 -30.59 3.50 -46.86
C MET A 1 -30.23 4.76 -47.62
N ASN A 2 -30.85 5.87 -47.25
CA ASN A 2 -30.75 7.15 -47.97
C ASN A 2 -29.54 7.95 -47.47
N ARG A 3 -28.98 8.82 -48.32
CA ARG A 3 -27.82 9.68 -48.01
C ARG A 3 -28.01 10.49 -46.72
N GLN A 4 -29.24 10.90 -46.43
CA GLN A 4 -29.63 11.62 -45.22
C GLN A 4 -29.53 10.76 -43.94
N GLU A 5 -29.76 9.44 -44.03
CA GLU A 5 -29.60 8.52 -42.89
C GLU A 5 -28.11 8.28 -42.58
N ILE A 6 -27.24 8.34 -43.60
CA ILE A 6 -25.78 8.22 -43.43
C ILE A 6 -25.21 9.49 -42.81
N GLU A 7 -25.66 10.68 -43.23
CA GLU A 7 -25.22 11.96 -42.64
C GLU A 7 -25.68 12.10 -41.18
N ALA A 8 -26.90 11.64 -40.84
CA ALA A 8 -27.37 11.61 -39.45
C ALA A 8 -26.55 10.69 -38.53
N MET A 9 -25.99 9.58 -39.05
CA MET A 9 -25.10 8.71 -38.29
C MET A 9 -23.68 9.29 -38.09
N LEU A 10 -23.25 10.20 -38.98
CA LEU A 10 -21.96 10.87 -38.88
C LEU A 10 -22.00 12.07 -37.93
N GLU A 11 -23.12 12.79 -37.86
CA GLU A 11 -23.30 13.91 -36.93
C GLU A 11 -23.54 13.47 -35.48
N SER A 12 -24.08 12.26 -35.25
CA SER A 12 -24.22 11.71 -33.89
C SER A 12 -22.89 11.26 -33.26
N ASN A 13 -21.79 11.30 -34.01
CA ASN A 13 -20.46 10.89 -33.54
C ASN A 13 -19.54 12.09 -33.23
N SER A 14 -20.11 13.27 -32.97
CA SER A 14 -19.38 14.36 -32.33
C SER A 14 -19.18 14.02 -30.84
N ASP A 15 -18.32 13.04 -30.58
CA ASP A 15 -17.79 12.82 -29.23
C ASP A 15 -17.12 14.12 -28.81
N SER A 16 -17.72 14.76 -27.82
CA SER A 16 -17.10 15.80 -27.02
C SER A 16 -15.72 15.29 -26.61
N TYR A 17 -14.68 15.93 -27.15
CA TYR A 17 -13.31 15.73 -26.71
C TYR A 17 -13.22 16.27 -25.28
N SER A 18 -13.51 15.40 -24.33
CA SER A 18 -13.28 15.61 -22.90
C SER A 18 -11.77 15.62 -22.71
N GLU A 19 -11.22 16.80 -22.42
CA GLU A 19 -9.80 17.07 -22.15
C GLU A 19 -9.33 16.55 -20.78
N ASP A 20 -10.00 15.52 -20.26
CA ASP A 20 -9.76 14.95 -18.93
C ASP A 20 -8.74 13.80 -19.00
N TYR A 21 -7.92 13.78 -20.06
CA TYR A 21 -6.81 12.84 -20.21
C TYR A 21 -5.64 13.31 -19.35
N ASP A 22 -5.58 12.83 -18.11
CA ASP A 22 -4.36 12.83 -17.32
C ASP A 22 -3.47 11.65 -17.75
N ASP A 23 -2.62 11.90 -18.74
CA ASP A 23 -1.57 11.00 -19.24
C ASP A 23 -0.23 11.25 -18.52
N THR A 24 -0.27 11.94 -17.37
CA THR A 24 0.93 12.25 -16.58
C THR A 24 1.35 10.99 -15.81
N ASP A 25 2.64 10.71 -15.80
CA ASP A 25 3.31 9.76 -14.90
C ASP A 25 3.33 10.23 -13.43
N ALA A 26 2.64 11.34 -13.14
CA ALA A 26 2.40 11.82 -11.80
C ALA A 26 1.49 10.84 -11.08
N ASP A 27 1.96 10.33 -9.93
CA ASP A 27 1.06 9.70 -8.98
C ASP A 27 -0.07 10.69 -8.66
N PRO A 28 -1.34 10.22 -8.57
CA PRO A 28 -2.43 11.09 -8.18
C PRO A 28 -2.03 11.82 -6.91
N ASN A 29 -2.15 13.15 -6.90
CA ASN A 29 -2.05 13.88 -5.65
C ASN A 29 -3.18 13.35 -4.76
N TRP A 30 -2.85 12.56 -3.75
CA TRP A 30 -3.77 12.21 -2.67
C TRP A 30 -3.95 13.46 -1.80
N SER A 31 -4.51 14.52 -2.39
CA SER A 31 -5.31 15.46 -1.62
C SER A 31 -6.49 14.64 -1.12
N SER A 32 -6.47 14.37 0.18
CA SER A 32 -7.52 13.76 1.00
C SER A 32 -8.81 14.62 1.04
N GLU A 33 -9.17 15.26 -0.08
CA GLU A 33 -10.35 16.12 -0.20
C GLU A 33 -11.50 15.35 -0.82
N SER A 34 -11.87 14.28 -0.13
CA SER A 34 -13.25 13.83 0.03
C SER A 34 -13.23 12.69 1.05
N GLU A 35 -12.86 13.05 2.28
CA GLU A 35 -13.18 12.27 3.47
C GLU A 35 -14.70 12.05 3.50
N PRO A 36 -15.23 10.83 3.28
CA PRO A 36 -16.54 10.52 3.82
C PRO A 36 -16.39 10.55 5.35
N ASP A 37 -17.12 11.44 6.00
CA ASP A 37 -17.18 11.65 7.46
C ASP A 37 -16.72 10.40 8.26
N GLU A 38 -15.46 10.43 8.74
CA GLU A 38 -14.79 9.35 9.48
C GLU A 38 -15.58 8.88 10.71
N ASN A 39 -16.58 9.66 11.15
CA ASN A 39 -17.47 9.34 12.25
C ASN A 39 -18.39 8.12 12.05
N ILE A 40 -18.54 7.58 10.84
CA ILE A 40 -19.46 6.45 10.59
C ILE A 40 -18.75 5.10 10.77
N TYR A 41 -17.48 4.98 10.38
CA TYR A 41 -16.75 3.71 10.47
C TYR A 41 -16.16 3.45 11.86
N GLU A 42 -15.82 4.49 12.63
CA GLU A 42 -15.35 4.31 14.01
C GLU A 42 -16.46 3.82 14.95
N ARG A 43 -17.73 4.18 14.73
CA ARG A 43 -18.82 3.83 15.64
C ARG A 43 -19.14 2.34 15.66
N GLU A 44 -19.00 1.62 14.54
CA GLU A 44 -19.28 0.18 14.51
C GLU A 44 -18.14 -0.69 15.05
N LEU A 45 -16.89 -0.19 15.10
CA LEU A 45 -15.76 -0.92 15.69
C LEU A 45 -15.60 -0.67 17.20
N LEU A 46 -16.16 0.42 17.73
CA LEU A 46 -16.06 0.79 19.14
C LEU A 46 -17.13 0.14 20.05
N ASP A 47 -18.17 -0.47 19.48
CA ASP A 47 -19.23 -1.09 20.29
C ASP A 47 -18.81 -2.44 20.93
N ASN A 48 -17.62 -2.96 20.60
CA ASN A 48 -17.16 -4.26 21.10
C ASN A 48 -15.87 -4.22 21.94
N CYS A 49 -15.38 -3.04 22.30
CA CYS A 49 -14.27 -2.89 23.25
C CYS A 49 -14.60 -1.78 24.25
N ASN A 50 -15.09 -2.19 25.42
CA ASN A 50 -15.30 -1.35 26.59
C ASN A 50 -13.98 -0.95 27.28
N VAL A 51 -13.07 -0.36 26.51
CA VAL A 51 -11.88 0.31 27.03
C VAL A 51 -12.24 1.77 27.28
N THR A 52 -12.31 2.17 28.55
CA THR A 52 -12.44 3.57 28.94
C THR A 52 -11.16 4.32 28.55
N ILE A 53 -11.16 4.95 27.37
CA ILE A 53 -10.09 5.87 26.98
C ILE A 53 -10.38 7.21 27.66
N ASN A 54 -9.76 7.42 28.81
CA ASN A 54 -9.59 8.77 29.33
C ASN A 54 -8.67 9.51 28.36
N THR A 55 -9.20 10.55 27.72
CA THR A 55 -8.50 11.42 26.77
C THR A 55 -7.18 11.95 27.35
N ILE A 56 -6.09 11.25 27.10
CA ILE A 56 -4.73 11.78 27.24
C ILE A 56 -4.33 12.17 25.81
N GLY A 57 -4.33 13.47 25.55
CA GLY A 57 -4.03 14.02 24.24
C GLY A 57 -2.73 13.46 23.67
N ASN A 58 -2.77 13.20 22.37
CA ASN A 58 -1.62 12.79 21.55
C ASN A 58 -0.48 13.77 21.74
N ASN A 59 0.44 13.45 22.65
CA ASN A 59 1.58 14.29 22.97
C ASN A 59 2.87 13.55 22.60
N TRP A 60 3.03 13.23 21.32
CA TRP A 60 4.22 12.56 20.80
C TRP A 60 5.41 13.49 20.56
N ASN A 61 5.37 14.78 20.96
CA ASN A 61 6.47 15.71 20.66
C ASN A 61 6.75 16.86 21.65
N ASN A 62 6.00 17.04 22.75
CA ASN A 62 6.20 18.25 23.58
C ASN A 62 7.19 18.09 24.75
N ASP A 63 7.84 16.94 24.92
CA ASP A 63 8.78 16.73 26.05
C ASP A 63 10.26 16.88 25.68
N PHE A 64 10.60 17.15 24.42
CA PHE A 64 11.99 17.38 24.00
C PHE A 64 12.42 18.86 24.04
N SER A 65 11.50 19.79 24.30
CA SER A 65 11.80 21.23 24.30
C SER A 65 12.39 21.74 25.62
N ASN A 66 12.34 20.94 26.69
CA ASN A 66 13.00 21.27 27.95
C ASN A 66 14.27 20.45 28.03
N GLY A 67 15.42 21.10 27.80
CA GLY A 67 16.77 20.51 27.78
C GLY A 67 17.27 19.95 29.11
N GLN A 68 16.44 19.19 29.80
CA GLN A 68 16.79 18.37 30.94
C GLN A 68 16.34 16.93 30.63
N LEU A 69 16.96 16.37 29.59
CA LEU A 69 17.06 14.92 29.45
C LEU A 69 17.62 14.42 30.78
N ASN A 70 16.82 13.74 31.58
CA ASN A 70 17.34 12.89 32.63
C ASN A 70 18.28 11.91 31.92
N SER A 71 19.58 12.20 31.95
CA SER A 71 20.63 11.61 31.12
C SER A 71 20.97 10.17 31.51
N HIS A 72 20.04 9.50 32.19
CA HIS A 72 20.21 8.18 32.74
C HIS A 72 19.01 7.30 32.37
N ILE A 73 18.81 7.10 31.06
CA ILE A 73 18.03 5.97 30.59
C ILE A 73 18.92 4.74 30.79
N ILE A 74 18.64 3.96 31.83
CA ILE A 74 19.29 2.66 32.04
C ILE A 74 18.54 1.63 31.20
N PHE A 75 19.13 1.24 30.06
CA PHE A 75 18.66 0.08 29.31
C PHE A 75 19.11 -1.19 30.04
N ASN A 76 18.18 -2.13 30.27
CA ASN A 76 18.43 -3.38 31.00
C ASN A 76 18.97 -3.18 32.44
N PRO A 77 18.20 -2.53 33.33
CA PRO A 77 18.63 -2.27 34.70
C PRO A 77 18.92 -3.54 35.51
N ASP A 78 18.30 -4.66 35.13
CA ASP A 78 18.37 -5.93 35.85
C ASP A 78 19.45 -6.88 35.31
N VAL A 79 20.26 -6.45 34.33
CA VAL A 79 21.31 -7.27 33.67
C VAL A 79 20.82 -8.66 33.23
N ASN A 80 19.53 -8.79 32.95
CA ASN A 80 18.96 -10.02 32.41
C ASN A 80 19.59 -10.28 31.04
N THR A 81 19.62 -11.56 30.62
CA THR A 81 19.99 -11.94 29.25
C THR A 81 19.07 -11.22 28.28
N ILE A 82 19.58 -10.09 27.78
CA ILE A 82 18.99 -9.29 26.72
C ILE A 82 19.53 -9.77 25.39
N GLY A 83 18.67 -9.79 24.38
CA GLY A 83 19.03 -10.24 23.05
C GLY A 83 17.94 -11.12 22.45
N ILE A 84 18.27 -11.71 21.29
CA ILE A 84 17.42 -12.71 20.65
C ILE A 84 17.43 -13.95 21.55
N ASN A 85 16.26 -14.54 21.81
CA ASN A 85 16.13 -15.76 22.62
C ASN A 85 17.14 -16.82 22.11
N PRO A 86 18.02 -17.37 22.97
CA PRO A 86 19.04 -18.34 22.56
C PRO A 86 18.44 -19.57 21.85
N ASP A 87 17.23 -19.98 22.20
CA ASP A 87 16.53 -21.08 21.51
C ASP A 87 16.26 -20.73 20.02
N ILE A 88 15.97 -19.46 19.73
CA ILE A 88 15.77 -18.97 18.36
C ILE A 88 17.09 -18.94 17.61
N ILE A 89 18.18 -18.55 18.27
CA ILE A 89 19.53 -18.53 17.68
C ILE A 89 19.98 -19.95 17.30
N GLU A 90 19.76 -20.92 18.19
CA GLU A 90 20.12 -22.32 17.94
C GLU A 90 19.26 -22.90 16.80
N THR A 91 17.94 -22.70 16.87
CA THR A 91 16.99 -23.24 15.89
C THR A 91 17.18 -22.62 14.49
N MET A 92 17.61 -21.37 14.40
CA MET A 92 17.77 -20.63 13.14
C MET A 92 19.22 -20.42 12.72
N SER A 93 20.16 -21.14 13.36
CA SER A 93 21.60 -21.03 13.07
C SER A 93 21.95 -21.39 11.61
N ASP A 94 21.22 -22.35 11.04
CA ASP A 94 21.37 -22.79 9.64
C ASP A 94 20.29 -22.20 8.70
N ALA A 95 19.48 -21.27 9.19
CA ALA A 95 18.38 -20.68 8.41
C ALA A 95 18.89 -19.68 7.37
N SER A 96 18.26 -19.69 6.20
CA SER A 96 18.53 -18.74 5.14
C SER A 96 17.73 -17.43 5.34
N PRO A 97 18.17 -16.28 4.79
CA PRO A 97 17.45 -15.01 4.95
C PRO A 97 15.96 -15.07 4.56
N ILE A 98 15.59 -15.92 3.60
CA ILE A 98 14.21 -16.08 3.17
C ILE A 98 13.35 -16.81 4.22
N ASP A 99 13.94 -17.66 5.06
CA ASP A 99 13.21 -18.36 6.12
C ASP A 99 12.72 -17.37 7.18
N PHE A 100 13.52 -16.34 7.48
CA PHE A 100 13.11 -15.25 8.36
C PHE A 100 11.98 -14.40 7.78
N PHE A 101 11.95 -14.20 6.46
CA PHE A 101 10.85 -13.49 5.80
C PHE A 101 9.53 -14.25 5.96
N TYR A 102 9.56 -15.58 5.81
CA TYR A 102 8.38 -16.43 5.95
C TYR A 102 7.85 -16.56 7.39
N LEU A 103 8.59 -16.08 8.41
CA LEU A 103 8.06 -15.94 9.76
C LEU A 103 6.99 -14.84 9.87
N PHE A 104 7.04 -13.84 8.98
CA PHE A 104 6.08 -12.73 8.95
C PHE A 104 5.05 -12.90 7.83
N PHE A 105 5.50 -13.40 6.69
CA PHE A 105 4.66 -13.62 5.51
C PHE A 105 4.54 -15.11 5.23
N ASP A 106 3.83 -15.81 6.11
CA ASP A 106 3.56 -17.23 5.91
C ASP A 106 2.66 -17.47 4.69
N LYS A 107 2.42 -18.75 4.40
CA LYS A 107 1.61 -19.14 3.24
C LYS A 107 0.19 -18.58 3.33
N GLU A 108 -0.41 -18.54 4.51
CA GLU A 108 -1.79 -18.10 4.70
C GLU A 108 -1.91 -16.60 4.41
N ILE A 109 -0.98 -15.79 4.91
CA ILE A 109 -0.92 -14.35 4.61
C ILE A 109 -0.70 -14.11 3.12
N ILE A 110 0.23 -14.83 2.48
CA ILE A 110 0.47 -14.67 1.05
C ILE A 110 -0.78 -15.04 0.23
N ASP A 111 -1.44 -16.15 0.54
CA ASP A 111 -2.67 -16.56 -0.13
C ASP A 111 -3.78 -15.51 0.06
N MET A 112 -3.93 -14.96 1.28
CA MET A 112 -4.88 -13.88 1.56
C MET A 112 -4.60 -12.65 0.70
N LEU A 113 -3.33 -12.23 0.59
CA LEU A 113 -2.94 -11.09 -0.23
C LEU A 113 -3.28 -11.30 -1.70
N VAL A 114 -3.05 -12.50 -2.24
CA VAL A 114 -3.45 -12.84 -3.62
C VAL A 114 -4.97 -12.70 -3.79
N VAL A 115 -5.75 -13.29 -2.88
CA VAL A 115 -7.22 -13.28 -2.96
C VAL A 115 -7.77 -11.85 -2.89
N GLU A 116 -7.33 -11.06 -1.92
CA GLU A 116 -7.84 -9.70 -1.72
C GLU A 116 -7.39 -8.75 -2.84
N THR A 117 -6.15 -8.89 -3.34
CA THR A 117 -5.67 -8.07 -4.47
C THR A 117 -6.50 -8.34 -5.73
N ASN A 118 -6.77 -9.61 -6.03
CA ASN A 118 -7.59 -9.99 -7.18
C ASN A 118 -9.04 -9.56 -7.02
N ARG A 119 -9.61 -9.72 -5.82
CA ARG A 119 -10.95 -9.24 -5.49
C ARG A 119 -11.07 -7.74 -5.72
N TYR A 120 -10.12 -6.96 -5.20
CA TYR A 120 -10.10 -5.51 -5.37
C TYR A 120 -9.96 -5.11 -6.84
N ALA A 121 -9.03 -5.71 -7.56
CA ALA A 121 -8.80 -5.38 -8.97
C ALA A 121 -10.04 -5.69 -9.82
N ASN A 122 -10.72 -6.81 -9.57
CA ASN A 122 -11.95 -7.17 -10.25
C ASN A 122 -13.11 -6.21 -9.90
N ALA A 123 -13.24 -5.79 -8.65
CA ALA A 123 -14.20 -4.75 -8.27
C ALA A 123 -13.93 -3.42 -9.00
N LYS A 124 -12.66 -3.00 -9.06
CA LYS A 124 -12.25 -1.76 -9.72
C LYS A 124 -12.47 -1.83 -11.24
N LYS A 125 -12.21 -2.97 -11.86
CA LYS A 125 -12.42 -3.21 -13.30
C LYS A 125 -13.89 -3.11 -13.70
N ASN A 126 -14.80 -3.47 -12.80
CA ASN A 126 -16.25 -3.42 -13.01
C ASN A 126 -16.90 -2.09 -12.62
N THR A 127 -16.12 -1.09 -12.20
CA THR A 127 -16.64 0.23 -11.84
C THR A 127 -17.14 0.98 -13.08
N ALA A 128 -18.25 1.71 -12.95
CA ALA A 128 -18.76 2.53 -14.05
C ALA A 128 -17.85 3.75 -14.32
N GLY A 129 -17.87 4.28 -15.55
CA GLY A 129 -17.10 5.49 -15.90
C GLY A 129 -15.61 5.28 -16.17
N LEU A 130 -15.12 4.03 -16.21
CA LEU A 130 -13.73 3.78 -16.59
C LEU A 130 -13.47 4.14 -18.06
N SER A 131 -12.46 4.99 -18.31
CA SER A 131 -11.96 5.24 -19.66
C SER A 131 -11.64 3.93 -20.39
N ARG A 132 -11.87 3.91 -21.71
CA ARG A 132 -11.56 2.78 -22.59
C ARG A 132 -10.09 2.33 -22.53
N HIS A 133 -9.19 3.25 -22.18
CA HIS A 133 -7.75 2.98 -22.07
C HIS A 133 -7.24 2.77 -20.64
N ALA A 134 -8.14 2.75 -19.64
CA ALA A 134 -7.74 2.59 -18.24
C ALA A 134 -6.91 1.31 -18.04
N ARG A 135 -5.73 1.44 -17.39
CA ARG A 135 -4.77 0.35 -17.17
C ARG A 135 -5.40 -0.88 -16.50
N ILE A 136 -6.31 -0.65 -15.55
CA ILE A 136 -7.04 -1.70 -14.83
C ILE A 136 -7.87 -2.61 -15.75
N ARG A 137 -8.25 -2.16 -16.96
CA ARG A 137 -8.92 -3.03 -17.95
C ARG A 137 -8.01 -4.15 -18.45
N LYS A 138 -6.69 -3.92 -18.46
CA LYS A 138 -5.65 -4.90 -18.83
C LYS A 138 -5.19 -5.74 -17.63
N TRP A 139 -5.76 -5.53 -16.44
CA TRP A 139 -5.42 -6.33 -15.26
C TRP A 139 -5.69 -7.81 -15.50
N VAL A 140 -4.75 -8.62 -15.04
CA VAL A 140 -4.80 -10.08 -14.98
C VAL A 140 -4.63 -10.46 -13.51
N ASP A 141 -5.42 -11.44 -13.06
CA ASP A 141 -5.35 -11.91 -11.69
C ASP A 141 -3.93 -12.37 -11.35
N THR A 142 -3.45 -11.91 -10.20
CA THR A 142 -2.13 -12.22 -9.67
C THR A 142 -2.09 -13.58 -8.99
N ASN A 143 -0.90 -14.07 -8.71
CA ASN A 143 -0.65 -15.34 -8.05
C ASN A 143 0.42 -15.21 -6.93
N GLU A 144 0.61 -16.29 -6.18
CA GLU A 144 1.59 -16.36 -5.08
C GLU A 144 3.00 -15.93 -5.50
N GLN A 145 3.46 -16.37 -6.69
CA GLN A 145 4.81 -16.08 -7.18
C GLN A 145 4.98 -14.59 -7.49
N GLU A 146 3.98 -13.97 -8.11
CA GLU A 146 3.98 -12.54 -8.43
C GLU A 146 3.95 -11.67 -7.17
N ILE A 147 3.14 -12.03 -6.17
CA ILE A 147 3.10 -11.32 -4.88
C ILE A 147 4.45 -11.43 -4.15
N LYS A 148 5.05 -12.62 -4.11
CA LYS A 148 6.40 -12.80 -3.55
C LYS A 148 7.45 -11.99 -4.31
N LEU A 149 7.38 -11.96 -5.63
CA LEU A 149 8.28 -11.17 -6.47
C LEU A 149 8.11 -9.67 -6.20
N PHE A 150 6.88 -9.18 -6.05
CA PHE A 150 6.58 -7.81 -5.69
C PHE A 150 7.26 -7.40 -4.37
N PHE A 151 7.12 -8.22 -3.32
CA PHE A 151 7.84 -7.95 -2.05
C PHE A 151 9.36 -8.03 -2.21
N GLY A 152 9.87 -8.97 -3.03
CA GLY A 152 11.29 -9.04 -3.38
C GLY A 152 11.80 -7.73 -3.99
N ILE A 153 11.06 -7.18 -4.96
CA ILE A 153 11.39 -5.88 -5.59
C ILE A 153 11.27 -4.75 -4.55
N ALA A 154 10.22 -4.74 -3.71
CA ALA A 154 10.03 -3.72 -2.68
C ALA A 154 11.17 -3.69 -1.66
N MET A 155 11.61 -4.87 -1.18
CA MET A 155 12.77 -4.99 -0.30
C MET A 155 14.04 -4.51 -0.99
N TRP A 156 14.25 -4.89 -2.25
CA TRP A 156 15.40 -4.42 -3.03
C TRP A 156 15.42 -2.89 -3.19
N MET A 157 14.28 -2.26 -3.48
CA MET A 157 14.17 -0.79 -3.52
C MET A 157 14.44 -0.14 -2.16
N GLY A 158 14.07 -0.81 -1.06
CA GLY A 158 14.42 -0.36 0.29
C GLY A 158 15.92 -0.40 0.57
N MET A 159 16.62 -1.40 0.02
CA MET A 159 18.08 -1.55 0.15
C MET A 159 18.85 -0.61 -0.79
N MET A 160 18.41 -0.48 -2.03
CA MET A 160 19.06 0.30 -3.08
C MET A 160 18.24 1.54 -3.39
N LYS A 161 18.57 2.69 -2.79
CA LYS A 161 17.81 3.92 -3.00
C LYS A 161 18.25 4.65 -4.27
N LEU A 162 17.34 4.76 -5.24
CA LEU A 162 17.51 5.61 -6.42
C LEU A 162 16.86 7.00 -6.22
N PRO A 163 17.28 8.03 -6.99
CA PRO A 163 16.80 9.39 -6.83
C PRO A 163 15.29 9.59 -7.02
N SER A 164 14.64 8.68 -7.75
CA SER A 164 13.19 8.72 -7.98
C SER A 164 12.67 7.32 -8.30
N ILE A 165 11.39 7.07 -8.00
CA ILE A 165 10.70 5.79 -8.27
C ILE A 165 10.81 5.40 -9.75
N ALA A 166 10.73 6.37 -10.66
CA ALA A 166 10.82 6.13 -12.10
C ALA A 166 12.17 5.52 -12.50
N HIS A 167 13.24 5.79 -11.76
CA HIS A 167 14.57 5.26 -12.07
C HIS A 167 14.67 3.74 -11.88
N TYR A 168 13.86 3.13 -11.01
CA TYR A 168 13.83 1.67 -10.86
C TYR A 168 13.28 0.95 -12.10
N TRP A 169 12.52 1.66 -12.92
CA TRP A 169 11.83 1.12 -14.09
C TRP A 169 12.45 1.58 -15.41
N LYS A 170 13.62 2.25 -15.37
CA LYS A 170 14.39 2.62 -16.56
C LYS A 170 15.24 1.45 -17.04
N ASN A 171 15.29 1.27 -18.35
CA ASN A 171 16.13 0.23 -18.99
C ASN A 171 17.63 0.57 -18.98
N TYR A 172 18.00 1.78 -18.58
CA TYR A 172 19.37 2.27 -18.53
C TYR A 172 19.60 3.09 -17.26
N ILE A 173 20.66 2.75 -16.53
CA ILE A 173 21.19 3.52 -15.42
C ILE A 173 22.13 4.56 -16.06
N LEU A 174 21.75 5.84 -16.02
CA LEU A 174 22.62 6.95 -16.38
C LEU A 174 23.37 7.43 -15.13
#